data_AF-A0A401ITV7-F1
#
_entry.id   AF-A0A401ITV7-F1
#
_cell.length_a   1.000
_cell.length_b   1.000
_cell.length_c   1.000
_cell.angle_alpha   90.00
_cell.angle_beta   90.00
_cell.angle_gamma   90.00
#
_symmetry.space_group_name_H-M   'P 1'
#
loop_
_entity.id
_entity.type
_entity.pdbx_description
1 polymer ?
#
loop_
_entity_poly.entity_id
_entity_poly.type
_entity_poly.pdbx_seq_one_letter_code
_entity_poly.pdbx_strand_id
1 'polypeptide(L)'
;MAYELTLTINDEKKKFIRNEEPMLHDTMQALKVQYQQARQLQRADGATSQDADENEKNIANFAVSFWHGQFKAGDVKQGCNLDNLDVINQAIGDSLGNTDDEDTEEDGEEKN
;
A
#
# COMPACT_ATOMS: atom_id res chain seq x y z
N MET A 1 2.50 8.93 11.34
CA MET A 1 1.66 9.36 10.20
C MET A 1 0.29 8.70 10.32
N ALA A 2 -0.79 9.34 9.88
CA ALA A 2 -2.14 8.73 9.89
C ALA A 2 -2.48 8.22 8.48
N TYR A 3 -2.84 6.94 8.37
CA TYR A 3 -3.24 6.29 7.11
C TYR A 3 -4.75 6.31 6.96
N GLU A 4 -5.25 7.22 6.11
CA GLU A 4 -6.68 7.41 5.87
C GLU A 4 -7.10 6.80 4.53
N LEU A 5 -7.92 5.75 4.58
CA LEU A 5 -8.44 5.06 3.39
C LEU A 5 -9.94 5.26 3.28
N THR A 6 -10.42 5.61 2.08
CA THR A 6 -11.85 5.68 1.77
C THR A 6 -12.23 4.62 0.75
N LEU A 7 -13.22 3.77 1.05
CA LEU A 7 -13.73 2.79 0.11
C LEU A 7 -15.21 3.05 -0.19
N THR A 8 -15.62 2.84 -1.43
CA THR A 8 -17.04 2.79 -1.81
C THR A 8 -17.57 1.37 -1.55
N ILE A 9 -18.41 1.19 -0.54
CA ILE A 9 -18.96 -0.11 -0.15
C ILE A 9 -20.48 0.01 -0.14
N ASN A 10 -21.18 -0.80 -0.95
CA ASN A 10 -22.63 -0.71 -1.16
C ASN A 10 -23.07 0.71 -1.54
N ASP A 11 -22.38 1.33 -2.50
CA ASP A 11 -22.61 2.70 -2.99
C ASP A 11 -22.40 3.81 -1.95
N GLU A 12 -21.88 3.49 -0.76
CA GLU A 12 -21.56 4.45 0.30
C GLU A 12 -20.05 4.59 0.50
N LYS A 13 -19.57 5.83 0.62
CA LYS A 13 -18.17 6.10 0.98
C LYS A 13 -17.94 5.87 2.46
N LYS A 14 -17.03 4.96 2.80
CA LYS A 14 -16.64 4.64 4.18
C LYS A 14 -15.16 4.97 4.40
N LYS A 15 -14.88 5.73 5.46
CA LYS A 15 -13.53 6.14 5.85
C LYS A 15 -12.99 5.20 6.93
N PHE A 16 -11.76 4.75 6.75
CA PHE A 16 -11.01 3.89 7.65
C PHE A 16 -9.70 4.58 7.99
N ILE A 17 -9.29 4.52 9.26
CA ILE A 17 -8.10 5.22 9.74
C ILE A 17 -7.25 4.24 10.52
N ARG A 18 -5.93 4.28 10.30
CA ARG A 18 -4.93 3.66 11.16
C ARG A 18 -3.91 4.72 11.56
N ASN A 19 -3.56 4.77 12.85
CA ASN A 19 -2.63 5.75 13.41
C ASN A 19 -1.34 5.10 13.98
N GLU A 20 -1.24 3.77 13.86
CA GLU A 20 -0.09 3.00 14.34
C GLU A 20 0.95 2.87 13.24
N GLU A 21 2.23 2.91 13.61
CA GLU A 21 3.33 2.62 12.70
C GLU A 21 3.20 1.20 12.11
N PRO A 22 3.72 0.96 10.90
CA PRO A 22 3.84 -0.38 10.35
C PRO A 22 4.64 -1.30 11.27
N MET A 23 4.14 -2.51 11.51
CA MET A 23 4.78 -3.54 12.32
C MET A 23 5.42 -4.60 11.42
N LEU A 24 6.24 -5.49 11.99
CA LEU A 24 6.85 -6.61 11.26
C LEU A 24 5.84 -7.39 10.40
N HIS A 25 4.61 -7.59 10.88
CA HIS A 25 3.57 -8.26 10.10
C HIS A 25 3.25 -7.50 8.81
N ASP A 26 3.11 -6.17 8.88
CA ASP A 26 2.83 -5.30 7.74
C ASP A 26 3.97 -5.35 6.73
N THR A 27 5.23 -5.27 7.20
CA THR A 27 6.43 -5.45 6.36
C THR A 27 6.40 -6.79 5.62
N MET A 28 6.05 -7.89 6.29
CA MET A 28 5.97 -9.21 5.65
C MET A 28 4.85 -9.31 4.62
N GLN A 29 3.74 -8.57 4.78
CA GLN A 29 2.69 -8.51 3.76
C GLN A 29 3.11 -7.63 2.58
N ALA A 30 3.74 -6.48 2.84
CA ALA A 30 4.26 -5.59 1.82
C ALA A 30 5.32 -6.30 0.95
N LEU A 31 6.21 -7.09 1.56
CA LEU A 31 7.22 -7.90 0.86
C LEU A 31 6.59 -8.90 -0.12
N LYS A 32 5.41 -9.47 0.19
CA LYS A 32 4.71 -10.37 -0.75
C LYS A 32 4.21 -9.62 -1.98
N VAL A 33 3.74 -8.38 -1.79
CA VAL A 33 3.36 -7.50 -2.90
C VAL A 33 4.59 -7.21 -3.76
N GLN A 34 5.68 -6.72 -3.15
CA GLN A 34 6.91 -6.40 -3.86
C GLN A 34 7.50 -7.61 -4.59
N TYR A 35 7.52 -8.80 -3.96
CA TYR A 35 8.02 -10.02 -4.58
C TYR A 35 7.21 -10.41 -5.82
N GLN A 36 5.88 -10.30 -5.75
CA GLN A 36 4.99 -10.58 -6.88
C GLN A 36 5.29 -9.64 -8.05
N GLN A 37 5.43 -8.34 -7.78
CA GLN A 37 5.72 -7.32 -8.79
C GLN A 37 7.13 -7.49 -9.39
N ALA A 38 8.14 -7.77 -8.57
CA ALA A 38 9.49 -8.04 -9.04
C ALA A 38 9.53 -9.29 -9.92
N ARG A 39 8.84 -10.36 -9.52
CA ARG A 39 8.74 -11.58 -10.32
C ARG A 39 8.15 -11.29 -11.69
N GLN A 40 7.08 -10.50 -11.76
CA GLN A 40 6.42 -10.10 -13.02
C GLN A 40 7.37 -9.38 -13.98
N LEU A 41 8.11 -8.40 -13.47
CA LEU A 41 9.08 -7.64 -14.27
C LEU A 41 10.23 -8.51 -14.79
N GLN A 42 10.60 -9.56 -14.05
CA GLN A 42 11.70 -10.46 -14.38
C GLN A 42 11.28 -11.67 -15.25
N ARG A 43 10.00 -11.84 -15.57
CA ARG A 43 9.54 -12.94 -16.42
C ARG A 43 10.03 -12.77 -17.85
N ALA A 44 10.76 -13.75 -18.36
CA ALA A 44 11.25 -13.75 -19.74
C ALA A 44 10.12 -13.76 -20.78
N ASP A 45 9.03 -14.47 -20.45
CA ASP A 45 7.83 -14.67 -21.28
C ASP A 45 6.77 -13.56 -21.08
N GLY A 46 7.10 -12.52 -20.32
CA GLY A 46 6.22 -11.39 -20.02
C GLY A 46 5.22 -11.65 -18.90
N ALA A 47 4.51 -10.59 -18.49
CA ALA A 47 3.48 -10.66 -17.47
C ALA A 47 2.21 -11.35 -18.00
N THR A 48 1.62 -12.20 -17.18
CA THR A 48 0.37 -12.93 -17.51
C THR A 48 -0.85 -12.29 -16.82
N SER A 49 -2.06 -12.63 -17.27
CA SER A 49 -3.29 -12.23 -16.56
C SER A 49 -3.34 -12.77 -15.13
N GLN A 50 -2.86 -14.01 -14.92
CA GLN A 50 -2.77 -14.59 -13.58
C GLN A 50 -1.84 -13.80 -12.67
N ASP A 51 -0.74 -13.28 -13.21
CA ASP A 51 0.16 -12.44 -12.43
C ASP A 51 -0.56 -11.17 -11.94
N ALA A 52 -1.36 -10.54 -12.81
CA ALA A 52 -2.19 -9.38 -12.44
C ALA A 52 -3.22 -9.75 -11.34
N ASP A 53 -3.91 -10.89 -11.47
CA ASP A 53 -4.87 -11.37 -10.46
C ASP A 53 -4.20 -11.62 -9.10
N GLU A 54 -2.99 -12.20 -9.10
CA GLU A 54 -2.20 -12.43 -7.90
C GLU A 54 -1.72 -11.11 -7.27
N ASN A 55 -1.33 -10.12 -8.09
CA ASN A 55 -0.94 -8.80 -7.59
C ASN A 55 -2.14 -8.09 -6.96
N GLU A 56 -3.30 -8.06 -7.62
CA GLU A 56 -4.55 -7.51 -7.08
C GLU A 56 -4.92 -8.19 -5.75
N LYS A 57 -4.80 -9.52 -5.68
CA LYS A 57 -5.03 -10.28 -4.45
C LYS A 57 -4.06 -9.88 -3.33
N ASN A 58 -2.78 -9.73 -3.63
CA ASN A 58 -1.77 -9.38 -2.61
C ASN A 58 -1.99 -7.95 -2.09
N ILE A 59 -2.31 -6.98 -2.96
CA ILE A 59 -2.64 -5.61 -2.57
C ILE A 59 -3.88 -5.59 -1.67
N ALA A 60 -4.95 -6.29 -2.06
CA ALA A 60 -6.17 -6.34 -1.26
C ALA A 60 -5.95 -7.00 0.12
N ASN A 61 -5.16 -8.08 0.17
CA ASN A 61 -4.82 -8.75 1.43
C ASN A 61 -3.93 -7.88 2.33
N PHE A 62 -2.97 -7.16 1.74
CA PHE A 62 -2.18 -6.18 2.46
C PHE A 62 -3.08 -5.13 3.10
N ALA A 63 -3.97 -4.49 2.34
CA ALA A 63 -4.86 -3.46 2.86
C ALA A 63 -5.76 -3.97 4.00
N VAL A 64 -6.37 -5.15 3.84
CA VAL A 64 -7.19 -5.76 4.91
C VAL A 64 -6.37 -5.98 6.18
N SER A 65 -5.15 -6.50 6.03
CA SER A 65 -4.26 -6.73 7.16
C SER A 65 -3.81 -5.42 7.82
N PHE A 66 -3.39 -4.46 7.02
CA PHE A 66 -2.82 -3.19 7.46
C PHE A 66 -3.86 -2.36 8.20
N TRP A 67 -5.12 -2.31 7.76
CA TRP A 67 -6.19 -1.62 8.49
C TRP A 67 -6.91 -2.54 9.50
N HIS A 68 -6.25 -3.57 10.03
CA HIS A 68 -6.75 -4.44 11.12
C HIS A 68 -8.10 -5.10 10.84
N GLY A 69 -8.40 -5.43 9.58
CA GLY A 69 -9.62 -6.14 9.19
C GLY A 69 -10.90 -5.30 9.24
N GLN A 70 -10.81 -3.96 9.24
CA GLN A 70 -11.98 -3.06 9.24
C GLN A 70 -12.87 -3.21 7.98
N PHE A 71 -12.35 -3.82 6.92
CA PHE A 71 -13.04 -4.13 5.66
C PHE A 71 -12.52 -5.46 5.09
N LYS A 72 -13.15 -5.95 4.04
CA LYS A 72 -12.80 -7.22 3.38
C LYS A 72 -12.05 -6.98 2.06
N ALA A 73 -11.35 -7.99 1.57
CA ALA A 73 -10.61 -7.89 0.31
C ALA A 73 -11.50 -7.53 -0.88
N GLY A 74 -12.74 -8.03 -0.91
CA GLY A 74 -13.73 -7.66 -1.93
C GLY A 74 -14.08 -6.17 -1.92
N ASP A 75 -14.12 -5.56 -0.75
CA ASP A 75 -14.39 -4.12 -0.60
C ASP A 75 -13.25 -3.29 -1.19
N VAL A 76 -12.00 -3.75 -1.04
CA VAL A 76 -10.84 -3.11 -1.68
C VAL A 76 -10.93 -3.24 -3.20
N LYS A 77 -11.15 -4.45 -3.72
CA LYS A 77 -11.17 -4.71 -5.17
C LYS A 77 -12.25 -3.93 -5.92
N GLN A 78 -13.40 -3.73 -5.29
CA GLN A 78 -14.56 -3.11 -5.94
C GLN A 78 -14.75 -1.64 -5.56
N GLY A 79 -14.28 -1.25 -4.37
CA GLY A 79 -14.54 0.06 -3.77
C GLY A 79 -13.36 1.03 -3.79
N CYS A 80 -12.17 0.58 -4.18
CA CYS A 80 -10.96 1.40 -4.23
C CYS A 80 -10.85 2.13 -5.58
N ASN A 81 -10.77 3.46 -5.54
CA ASN A 81 -10.42 4.28 -6.71
C ASN A 81 -8.89 4.51 -6.76
N LEU A 82 -8.41 5.26 -7.76
CA LEU A 82 -6.99 5.55 -7.92
C LEU A 82 -6.38 6.26 -6.69
N ASP A 83 -7.01 7.33 -6.19
CA ASP A 83 -6.50 8.06 -5.02
C ASP A 83 -6.33 7.15 -3.78
N ASN A 84 -7.26 6.23 -3.56
CA ASN A 84 -7.20 5.30 -2.43
C ASN A 84 -6.23 4.14 -2.68
N LEU A 85 -5.95 3.80 -3.94
CA LEU A 85 -4.89 2.87 -4.28
C LEU A 85 -3.52 3.49 -3.99
N ASP A 86 -3.34 4.79 -4.23
CA ASP A 86 -2.11 5.51 -3.89
C ASP A 86 -1.86 5.48 -2.38
N VAL A 87 -2.89 5.66 -1.55
CA VAL A 87 -2.79 5.49 -0.09
C VAL A 87 -2.34 4.08 0.30
N ILE A 88 -2.87 3.04 -0.35
CA ILE A 88 -2.45 1.66 -0.10
C ILE A 88 -0.99 1.47 -0.51
N ASN A 89 -0.59 1.99 -1.67
CA ASN A 89 0.78 1.91 -2.16
C ASN A 89 1.76 2.67 -1.27
N GLN A 90 1.37 3.83 -0.73
CA GLN A 90 2.16 4.55 0.27
C GLN A 90 2.35 3.69 1.52
N ALA A 91 1.28 3.11 2.07
CA ALA A 91 1.36 2.23 3.22
C ALA A 91 2.27 1.00 2.95
N ILE A 92 2.25 0.45 1.73
CA ILE A 92 3.18 -0.60 1.30
C ILE A 92 4.63 -0.08 1.32
N GLY A 93 4.87 1.10 0.73
CA GLY A 93 6.18 1.74 0.69
C GLY A 93 6.75 1.98 2.09
N ASP A 94 5.99 2.66 2.94
CA ASP A 94 6.36 2.94 4.33
C ASP A 94 6.65 1.65 5.11
N SER A 95 5.84 0.60 4.90
CA SER A 95 6.05 -0.73 5.54
C SER A 95 7.36 -1.41 5.12
N LEU A 96 7.92 -1.03 3.96
CA LEU A 96 9.19 -1.52 3.43
C LEU A 96 10.37 -0.59 3.77
N GLY A 97 10.13 0.49 4.51
CA GLY A 97 11.15 1.49 4.81
C GLY A 97 11.43 2.44 3.64
N ASN A 98 10.55 2.50 2.64
CA ASN A 98 10.51 3.61 1.70
C ASN A 98 9.74 4.74 2.37
N THR A 99 10.30 5.35 3.42
CA THR A 99 9.81 6.65 3.84
C THR A 99 10.30 7.65 2.81
N ASP A 100 9.38 8.39 2.20
CA ASP A 100 9.73 9.63 1.55
C ASP A 100 10.21 10.58 2.67
N ASP A 101 11.48 10.45 3.05
CA ASP A 101 12.16 11.43 3.87
C ASP A 101 12.36 12.69 3.00
N GLU A 102 11.26 13.36 2.64
CA GLU A 102 11.28 14.79 2.32
C GLU A 102 11.44 15.58 3.63
N ASP A 103 12.54 15.34 4.34
CA ASP A 103 13.10 16.19 5.41
C ASP A 103 14.59 16.45 5.09
N THR A 104 14.89 16.72 3.82
CA THR A 104 16.05 17.55 3.48
C THR A 104 15.57 18.99 3.32
N GLU A 105 15.30 19.64 4.45
CA GLU A 105 15.36 21.09 4.53
C GLU A 105 16.80 21.53 4.18
N GLU A 106 16.98 22.11 2.98
CA GLU A 106 18.04 23.09 2.77
C GLU A 106 17.73 24.31 3.65
N ASP A 107 18.57 24.62 4.64
CA ASP A 107 18.84 26.03 4.97
C ASP A 107 20.19 26.26 5.70
N GLY A 108 21.00 27.14 5.12
CA GLY A 108 21.50 28.35 5.79
C GLY A 108 22.53 28.29 6.93
N GLU A 109 23.75 28.72 6.59
CA GLU A 109 24.74 29.46 7.41
C GLU A 109 25.46 28.77 8.60
N GLU A 110 26.80 28.75 8.54
CA GLU A 110 27.56 29.57 9.50
C GLU A 110 28.97 29.95 8.99
N LYS A 111 29.23 31.25 9.08
CA LYS A 111 30.52 31.90 8.87
C LYS A 111 31.54 31.42 9.90
N ASN A 112 32.79 31.20 9.47
CA ASN A 112 33.99 31.75 10.11
C ASN A 112 35.20 31.66 9.18
#